data_AF-A0A947GCG2-F1
#
_entry.id   AF-A0A947GCG2-F1
#
_cell.length_a   1.000
_cell.length_b   1.000
_cell.length_c   1.000
_cell.angle_alpha   90.00
_cell.angle_beta   90.00
_cell.angle_gamma   90.00
#
_symmetry.space_group_name_H-M   'P 1'
#
loop_
_entity.id
_entity.type
_entity.pdbx_description
1 polymer ?
#
loop_
_entity_poly.entity_id
_entity_poly.type
_entity_poly.pdbx_seq_one_letter_code
_entity_poly.pdbx_strand_id
1 'polypeptide(L)'
;MRTDRIDVSAPMPRTRLDAAAGRSPEPAPSSPDAPRSRRAYAAGGPPGGKLRFALFVLFALALGALLLRFESTRPATAAAALLATLPERKAAADAAAARLRDDGWIRGDGAAGLALDRPIRYGEAAVVLARFFPEPRRAVWPETPIEGRYLNVRKEAWYRSALAVLADAGVFFDLRADFEAPIPYGELVVVLARTASALHLIDPNAPVASEPTAPPPASPPVSERPKPLPIPEPEGPRRSDAELALTVLRALGVIEDGDAEALGFEAPPAEGRRDDTATRSEERRRHPLWTAPVERRLAFLWIDRLRDVARLHAPANSDPSASAEWPVGSDPVAEEEWSVPVTVHETRLHPEVKRVVLSADLPNPGYRLAVVRVEFSDDGRGATIVYRIEAPDPGRFYPQVITRREAVAYVPADAAVVAVPERSVSPKPPGISPPKRPPSGDLMEGNPPDSR
;
A
#
# COMPACT_ATOMS: atom_id res chain seq x y z
N MET A 1 2.94 -42.82 -48.11
CA MET A 1 2.63 -41.53 -47.45
C MET A 1 3.92 -40.75 -47.32
N ARG A 2 4.09 -39.69 -48.11
CA ARG A 2 5.25 -38.78 -48.08
C ARG A 2 5.04 -37.77 -46.97
N THR A 3 6.00 -37.66 -46.07
CA THR A 3 6.08 -36.58 -45.08
C THR A 3 7.08 -35.56 -45.58
N ASP A 4 6.57 -34.43 -46.07
CA ASP A 4 7.39 -33.27 -46.41
C ASP A 4 7.82 -32.55 -45.13
N ARG A 5 9.13 -32.29 -45.08
CA ARG A 5 9.89 -31.66 -44.01
C ARG A 5 9.87 -30.16 -44.30
N ILE A 6 9.22 -29.37 -43.43
CA ILE A 6 9.21 -27.91 -43.56
C ILE A 6 10.52 -27.37 -42.96
N ASP A 7 11.36 -26.84 -43.83
CA ASP A 7 12.58 -26.10 -43.51
C ASP A 7 12.19 -24.65 -43.17
N VAL A 8 12.46 -24.19 -41.94
CA VAL A 8 12.27 -22.80 -41.53
C VAL A 8 13.64 -22.16 -41.41
N SER A 9 14.14 -21.63 -42.53
CA SER A 9 15.31 -20.75 -42.57
C SER A 9 15.14 -19.74 -43.70
N ALA A 10 14.60 -18.57 -43.34
CA ALA A 10 14.65 -17.39 -44.19
C ALA A 10 14.99 -16.17 -43.31
N PRO A 11 16.05 -15.41 -43.63
CA PRO A 11 16.43 -14.22 -42.88
C PRO A 11 15.53 -13.03 -43.24
N MET A 12 15.09 -12.29 -42.22
CA MET A 12 14.35 -11.03 -42.36
C MET A 12 15.15 -9.94 -43.10
N PRO A 13 14.49 -9.09 -43.91
CA PRO A 13 15.12 -7.95 -44.55
C PRO A 13 15.36 -6.81 -43.55
N ARG A 14 16.59 -6.30 -43.54
CA ARG A 14 16.97 -5.09 -42.80
C ARG A 14 16.37 -3.85 -43.47
N THR A 15 15.46 -3.19 -42.77
CA THR A 15 15.00 -1.84 -43.14
C THR A 15 16.11 -0.84 -42.87
N ARG A 16 16.56 -0.13 -43.92
CA ARG A 16 17.45 1.02 -43.85
C ARG A 16 16.76 2.15 -43.10
N LEU A 17 17.39 2.62 -42.02
CA LEU A 17 17.08 3.88 -41.37
C LEU A 17 17.98 4.94 -42.01
N ASP A 18 17.43 5.73 -42.92
CA ASP A 18 18.14 6.85 -43.54
C ASP A 18 18.25 8.03 -42.56
N ALA A 19 19.45 8.60 -42.53
CA ALA A 19 19.84 9.74 -41.74
C ALA A 19 19.14 11.03 -42.21
N ALA A 20 18.36 11.64 -41.33
CA ALA A 20 17.94 13.04 -41.47
C ALA A 20 18.84 13.91 -40.57
N ALA A 21 19.80 14.55 -41.21
CA ALA A 21 20.72 15.53 -40.63
C ALA A 21 19.96 16.72 -40.02
N GLY A 22 20.44 17.16 -38.85
CA GLY A 22 19.91 18.30 -38.12
C GLY A 22 20.00 19.61 -38.90
N ARG A 23 18.94 20.41 -38.79
CA ARG A 23 18.96 21.86 -39.02
C ARG A 23 18.82 22.54 -37.67
N SER A 24 19.87 23.21 -37.24
CA SER A 24 19.84 24.20 -36.16
C SER A 24 18.92 25.36 -36.55
N PRO A 25 18.11 25.90 -35.63
CA PRO A 25 17.38 27.14 -35.88
C PRO A 25 18.36 28.33 -35.93
N GLU A 26 18.24 29.05 -37.03
CA GLU A 26 18.85 30.33 -37.37
C GLU A 26 18.53 31.40 -36.33
N PRO A 27 19.51 32.18 -35.83
CA PRO A 27 19.24 33.30 -34.94
C PRO A 27 18.68 34.50 -35.72
N ALA A 28 17.61 35.08 -35.18
CA ALA A 28 16.91 36.23 -35.72
C ALA A 28 17.82 37.47 -35.92
N PRO A 29 17.56 38.31 -36.94
CA PRO A 29 18.37 39.49 -37.21
C PRO A 29 18.21 40.57 -36.13
N SER A 30 19.36 41.07 -35.69
CA SER A 30 19.52 42.23 -34.82
C SER A 30 18.95 43.50 -35.47
N SER A 31 18.00 44.14 -34.78
CA SER A 31 17.49 45.47 -35.11
C SER A 31 18.54 46.55 -34.77
N PRO A 32 18.87 47.47 -35.69
CA PRO A 32 19.65 48.66 -35.38
C PRO A 32 18.69 49.82 -35.08
N ASP A 33 18.87 50.46 -33.92
CA ASP A 33 18.67 51.90 -33.69
C ASP A 33 18.23 52.18 -32.26
N ALA A 34 19.18 52.59 -31.42
CA ALA A 34 18.91 53.40 -30.24
C ALA A 34 20.09 54.36 -29.98
N PRO A 35 19.83 55.67 -29.80
CA PRO A 35 20.86 56.69 -29.76
C PRO A 35 21.69 56.65 -28.48
N ARG A 36 23.01 56.67 -28.66
CA ARG A 36 24.01 56.85 -27.60
C ARG A 36 23.87 58.24 -26.96
N SER A 37 23.28 58.31 -25.78
CA SER A 37 23.43 59.46 -24.89
C SER A 37 24.65 59.26 -23.98
N ARG A 38 25.83 59.74 -24.43
CA ARG A 38 26.98 59.97 -23.56
C ARG A 38 26.66 61.15 -22.64
N ARG A 39 26.16 60.89 -21.43
CA ARG A 39 26.28 61.84 -20.32
C ARG A 39 27.55 61.51 -19.55
N ALA A 40 28.56 62.34 -19.73
CA ALA A 40 29.72 62.38 -18.85
C ALA A 40 29.22 62.76 -17.45
N TYR A 41 29.27 61.82 -16.50
CA TYR A 41 29.12 62.14 -15.09
C TYR A 41 30.42 62.81 -14.63
N ALA A 42 30.37 64.13 -14.49
CA ALA A 42 31.39 64.89 -13.79
C ALA A 42 31.45 64.39 -12.33
N ALA A 43 32.66 64.00 -11.91
CA ALA A 43 32.97 63.59 -10.55
C ALA A 43 32.85 64.80 -9.60
N GLY A 44 31.64 65.01 -9.09
CA GLY A 44 31.31 66.02 -8.09
C GLY A 44 30.34 65.45 -7.07
N GLY A 45 30.74 64.37 -6.40
CA GLY A 45 29.94 63.81 -5.30
C GLY A 45 29.91 64.79 -4.10
N PRO A 46 28.75 65.01 -3.47
CA PRO A 46 28.61 65.98 -2.39
C PRO A 46 29.55 65.64 -1.22
N PRO A 47 30.19 66.65 -0.58
CA PRO A 47 31.05 66.46 0.58
C PRO A 47 30.20 65.91 1.74
N GLY A 48 30.29 64.60 1.93
CA GLY A 48 29.42 63.83 2.83
C GLY A 48 29.21 62.38 2.37
N GLY A 49 29.45 62.10 1.09
CA GLY A 49 29.33 60.75 0.52
C GLY A 49 30.27 59.72 1.16
N LYS A 50 31.48 60.13 1.55
CA LYS A 50 32.45 59.21 2.21
C LYS A 50 31.98 58.74 3.58
N LEU A 51 31.36 59.63 4.38
CA LEU A 51 30.83 59.26 5.70
C LEU A 51 29.58 58.38 5.57
N ARG A 52 28.68 58.71 4.62
CA ARG A 52 27.49 57.89 4.35
C ARG A 52 27.84 56.52 3.78
N PHE A 53 28.85 56.44 2.93
CA PHE A 53 29.37 55.17 2.41
C PHE A 53 30.05 54.35 3.52
N ALA A 54 30.85 54.99 4.37
CA ALA A 54 31.46 54.32 5.52
C ALA A 54 30.41 53.81 6.52
N LEU A 55 29.36 54.59 6.81
CA LEU A 55 28.22 54.17 7.63
C LEU A 55 27.43 53.03 6.97
N PHE A 56 27.24 53.07 5.65
CA PHE A 56 26.57 52.00 4.92
C PHE A 56 27.37 50.69 4.94
N VAL A 57 28.70 50.76 4.77
CA VAL A 57 29.59 49.59 4.86
C VAL A 57 29.63 49.05 6.30
N LEU A 58 29.71 49.91 7.31
CA LEU A 58 29.63 49.48 8.72
C LEU A 58 28.27 48.88 9.07
N PHE A 59 27.18 49.43 8.55
CA PHE A 59 25.85 48.86 8.72
C PHE A 59 25.72 47.52 7.99
N ALA A 60 26.25 47.38 6.78
CA ALA A 60 26.24 46.11 6.03
C ALA A 60 27.11 45.04 6.71
N LEU A 61 28.25 45.42 7.30
CA LEU A 61 29.10 44.51 8.07
C LEU A 61 28.48 44.15 9.43
N ALA A 62 27.82 45.10 10.11
CA ALA A 62 27.09 44.83 11.35
C ALA A 62 25.86 43.96 11.09
N LEU A 63 25.13 44.19 10.00
CA LEU A 63 24.02 43.37 9.55
C LEU A 63 24.51 41.99 9.10
N GLY A 64 25.64 41.90 8.38
CA GLY A 64 26.28 40.65 8.03
C GLY A 64 26.75 39.86 9.25
N ALA A 65 27.35 40.53 10.25
CA ALA A 65 27.74 39.91 11.52
C ALA A 65 26.53 39.51 12.38
N LEU A 66 25.43 40.26 12.33
CA LEU A 66 24.17 39.94 12.99
C LEU A 66 23.49 38.74 12.32
N LEU A 67 23.50 38.67 10.98
CA LEU A 67 22.99 37.54 10.20
C LEU A 67 23.86 36.30 10.37
N LEU A 68 25.20 36.44 10.43
CA LEU A 68 26.11 35.35 10.78
C LEU A 68 25.97 34.90 12.24
N ARG A 69 25.55 35.79 13.16
CA ARG A 69 25.17 35.42 14.53
C ARG A 69 23.83 34.68 14.59
N PHE A 70 22.89 35.02 13.70
CA PHE A 70 21.60 34.32 13.58
C PHE A 70 21.75 32.97 12.87
N GLU A 71 22.65 32.83 11.89
CA GLU A 71 22.96 31.54 11.23
C GLU A 71 23.79 30.59 12.11
N SER A 72 24.54 31.09 13.10
CA SER A 72 25.34 30.26 14.01
C SER A 72 24.63 29.88 15.31
N THR A 73 23.40 30.36 15.54
CA THR A 73 22.64 30.04 16.77
C THR A 73 21.18 29.60 16.49
N ARG A 74 21.00 28.53 15.71
CA ARG A 74 20.02 27.40 15.88
C ARG A 74 20.15 26.45 14.66
N PRO A 75 20.05 25.10 14.79
CA PRO A 75 19.35 24.31 15.82
C PRO A 75 20.21 23.19 16.45
N ALA A 76 21.49 23.41 16.77
CA ALA A 76 22.28 22.35 17.42
C ALA A 76 21.78 22.02 18.85
N THR A 77 21.17 22.98 19.56
CA THR A 77 20.62 22.78 20.91
C THR A 77 19.18 22.25 20.92
N ALA A 78 18.36 22.56 19.90
CA ALA A 78 17.02 21.97 19.76
C ALA A 78 17.11 20.50 19.34
N ALA A 79 17.99 20.17 18.38
CA ALA A 79 18.26 18.78 18.00
C ALA A 79 18.87 17.96 19.16
N ALA A 80 19.74 18.56 19.99
CA ALA A 80 20.32 17.89 21.18
C ALA A 80 19.31 17.69 22.32
N ALA A 81 18.39 18.63 22.55
CA ALA A 81 17.28 18.46 23.49
C ALA A 81 16.24 17.44 22.98
N LEU A 82 16.08 17.32 21.66
CA LEU A 82 15.29 16.28 21.00
C LEU A 82 15.95 14.89 21.11
N LEU A 83 17.26 14.81 20.92
CA LEU A 83 18.06 13.59 21.10
C LEU A 83 18.04 13.09 22.56
N ALA A 84 17.80 13.96 23.54
CA ALA A 84 17.64 13.57 24.94
C ALA A 84 16.27 12.93 25.26
N THR A 85 15.21 13.25 24.50
CA THR A 85 13.89 12.60 24.62
C THR A 85 13.68 11.46 23.62
N LEU A 86 14.59 11.28 22.66
CA LEU A 86 14.56 10.17 21.71
C LEU A 86 14.47 8.79 22.38
N PRO A 87 15.16 8.47 23.49
CA PRO A 87 15.05 7.12 24.06
C PRO A 87 13.65 6.84 24.61
N GLU A 88 13.05 7.81 25.30
CA GLU A 88 11.69 7.69 25.86
C GLU A 88 10.64 7.62 24.75
N ARG A 89 10.74 8.48 23.73
CA ARG A 89 9.84 8.45 22.57
C ARG A 89 10.01 7.18 21.75
N LYS A 90 11.25 6.73 21.57
CA LYS A 90 11.58 5.48 20.90
C LYS A 90 10.95 4.30 21.64
N ALA A 91 11.06 4.27 22.97
CA ALA A 91 10.44 3.27 23.83
C ALA A 91 8.91 3.34 23.80
N ALA A 92 8.31 4.53 23.84
CA ALA A 92 6.86 4.71 23.74
C ALA A 92 6.32 4.18 22.40
N ALA A 93 7.04 4.44 21.31
CA ALA A 93 6.69 3.97 19.98
C ALA A 93 6.93 2.46 19.80
N ASP A 94 7.97 1.87 20.40
CA ASP A 94 8.12 0.41 20.50
C ASP A 94 6.95 -0.22 21.25
N ALA A 95 6.56 0.38 22.37
CA ALA A 95 5.45 -0.11 23.19
C ALA A 95 4.12 0.00 22.44
N ALA A 96 3.88 1.08 21.70
CA ALA A 96 2.71 1.23 20.82
C ALA A 96 2.69 0.17 19.72
N ALA A 97 3.82 -0.06 19.05
CA ALA A 97 3.92 -1.11 18.04
C ALA A 97 3.69 -2.51 18.63
N ALA A 98 4.19 -2.79 19.83
CA ALA A 98 3.93 -4.04 20.55
C ALA A 98 2.44 -4.20 20.85
N ARG A 99 1.77 -3.18 21.39
CA ARG A 99 0.31 -3.21 21.65
C ARG A 99 -0.50 -3.42 20.38
N LEU A 100 -0.19 -2.71 19.29
CA LEU A 100 -0.86 -2.91 18.01
C LEU A 100 -0.66 -4.33 17.50
N ARG A 101 0.55 -4.91 17.65
CA ARG A 101 0.81 -6.28 17.22
C ARG A 101 0.06 -7.30 18.07
N ASP A 102 0.08 -7.12 19.39
CA ASP A 102 -0.51 -8.05 20.35
C ASP A 102 -2.05 -8.03 20.24
N ASP A 103 -2.64 -6.87 19.93
CA ASP A 103 -4.07 -6.72 19.55
C ASP A 103 -4.36 -7.17 18.11
N GLY A 104 -3.36 -7.66 17.38
CA GLY A 104 -3.49 -8.16 16.01
C GLY A 104 -3.59 -7.10 14.92
N TRP A 105 -3.57 -5.80 15.24
CA TRP A 105 -3.68 -4.66 14.30
C TRP A 105 -2.57 -4.60 13.26
N ILE A 106 -1.37 -5.03 13.63
CA ILE A 106 -0.22 -5.12 12.72
C ILE A 106 0.41 -6.51 12.82
N ARG A 107 1.00 -6.96 11.70
CA ARG A 107 1.84 -8.17 11.66
C ARG A 107 3.16 -7.85 11.00
N GLY A 108 4.22 -8.54 11.46
CA GLY A 108 5.52 -8.46 10.82
C GLY A 108 5.55 -9.22 9.51
N ASP A 109 6.50 -8.89 8.64
CA ASP A 109 6.73 -9.56 7.35
C ASP A 109 7.49 -10.89 7.49
N GLY A 110 7.21 -11.64 8.56
CA GLY A 110 7.91 -12.86 8.92
C GLY A 110 9.32 -12.56 9.45
N ALA A 111 10.34 -12.84 8.64
CA ALA A 111 11.74 -12.90 9.08
C ALA A 111 12.33 -11.54 9.54
N ALA A 112 11.82 -10.42 9.04
CA ALA A 112 12.31 -9.08 9.43
C ALA A 112 11.47 -8.42 10.54
N GLY A 113 10.48 -9.14 11.09
CA GLY A 113 9.61 -8.62 12.15
C GLY A 113 8.83 -7.39 11.69
N LEU A 114 8.72 -6.38 12.55
CA LEU A 114 8.02 -5.13 12.21
C LEU A 114 8.91 -4.10 11.52
N ALA A 115 10.23 -4.32 11.42
CA ALA A 115 11.19 -3.36 10.85
C ALA A 115 10.89 -1.89 11.23
N LEU A 116 10.80 -1.59 12.53
CA LEU A 116 10.23 -0.32 13.02
C LEU A 116 10.97 0.94 12.55
N ASP A 117 12.25 0.79 12.21
CA ASP A 117 13.12 1.90 11.81
C ASP A 117 13.06 2.19 10.30
N ARG A 118 12.25 1.44 9.52
CA ARG A 118 12.01 1.78 8.11
C ARG A 118 10.80 2.70 7.96
N PRO A 119 10.74 3.52 6.89
CA PRO A 119 9.55 4.29 6.59
C PRO A 119 8.31 3.43 6.38
N ILE A 120 7.16 3.92 6.85
CA ILE A 120 5.86 3.31 6.57
C ILE A 120 5.46 3.62 5.12
N ARG A 121 4.95 2.62 4.40
CA ARG A 121 4.43 2.79 3.04
C ARG A 121 2.95 3.15 3.07
N TYR A 122 2.47 3.78 1.99
CA TYR A 122 1.05 4.06 1.81
C TYR A 122 0.15 2.83 1.97
N GLY A 123 0.49 1.70 1.30
CA GLY A 123 -0.27 0.47 1.41
C GLY A 123 -0.32 -0.08 2.84
N GLU A 124 0.77 0.08 3.59
CA GLU A 124 0.85 -0.33 5.00
C GLU A 124 -0.02 0.55 5.88
N ALA A 125 0.09 1.87 5.76
CA ALA A 125 -0.76 2.81 6.49
C ALA A 125 -2.24 2.56 6.19
N ALA A 126 -2.60 2.31 4.92
CA ALA A 126 -3.97 1.99 4.53
C ALA A 126 -4.51 0.75 5.26
N VAL A 127 -3.76 -0.35 5.28
CA VAL A 127 -4.20 -1.58 5.96
C VAL A 127 -4.40 -1.37 7.46
N VAL A 128 -3.52 -0.64 8.13
CA VAL A 128 -3.68 -0.41 9.57
C VAL A 128 -4.86 0.54 9.84
N LEU A 129 -5.01 1.61 9.05
CA LEU A 129 -6.09 2.59 9.24
C LEU A 129 -7.46 2.02 8.88
N ALA A 130 -7.56 1.10 7.93
CA ALA A 130 -8.84 0.49 7.57
C ALA A 130 -9.47 -0.28 8.74
N ARG A 131 -8.67 -0.72 9.72
CA ARG A 131 -9.15 -1.42 10.92
C ARG A 131 -9.97 -0.60 11.88
N PHE A 132 -9.95 0.73 11.75
CA PHE A 132 -10.86 1.59 12.49
C PHE A 132 -12.31 1.42 12.06
N PHE A 133 -12.55 0.86 10.88
CA PHE A 133 -13.88 0.73 10.31
C PHE A 133 -14.30 -0.74 10.31
N PRO A 134 -15.54 -1.04 10.70
CA PRO A 134 -16.08 -2.38 10.57
C PRO A 134 -16.05 -2.79 9.10
N GLU A 135 -15.71 -4.04 8.82
CA GLU A 135 -15.75 -4.53 7.44
C GLU A 135 -17.15 -4.29 6.85
N PRO A 136 -17.23 -3.84 5.58
CA PRO A 136 -18.51 -3.83 4.89
C PRO A 136 -19.02 -5.27 4.86
N ARG A 137 -20.00 -5.58 5.72
CA ARG A 137 -20.69 -6.87 5.76
C ARG A 137 -21.31 -7.11 4.38
N ARG A 138 -20.58 -7.78 3.48
CA ARG A 138 -21.06 -8.13 2.13
C ARG A 138 -21.55 -6.93 1.30
N ALA A 139 -20.94 -5.75 1.41
CA ALA A 139 -21.18 -4.76 0.37
C ALA A 139 -20.54 -5.33 -0.89
N VAL A 140 -21.42 -5.79 -1.80
CA VAL A 140 -21.16 -6.01 -3.22
C VAL A 140 -20.05 -5.05 -3.60
N TRP A 141 -18.83 -5.59 -3.76
CA TRP A 141 -17.73 -4.82 -4.29
C TRP A 141 -18.30 -4.17 -5.53
N PRO A 142 -18.29 -2.83 -5.63
CA PRO A 142 -18.69 -2.22 -6.86
C PRO A 142 -17.84 -2.88 -7.94
N GLU A 143 -18.47 -3.66 -8.83
CA GLU A 143 -17.84 -4.06 -10.09
C GLU A 143 -17.38 -2.80 -10.84
N THR A 144 -17.97 -1.63 -10.48
CA THR A 144 -17.38 -0.31 -10.70
C THR A 144 -15.99 -0.25 -10.10
N PRO A 145 -14.96 -0.27 -10.94
CA PRO A 145 -13.60 -0.37 -10.47
C PRO A 145 -13.25 0.80 -9.56
N ILE A 146 -12.48 0.51 -8.52
CA ILE A 146 -11.57 1.52 -7.95
C ILE A 146 -10.64 2.09 -9.06
N GLU A 147 -10.50 1.38 -10.20
CA GLU A 147 -9.92 1.84 -11.47
C GLU A 147 -10.69 3.07 -11.96
N GLY A 148 -10.24 4.24 -11.53
CA GLY A 148 -10.87 5.53 -11.79
C GLY A 148 -10.68 6.50 -10.64
N ARG A 149 -10.66 5.99 -9.39
CA ARG A 149 -10.30 6.79 -8.22
C ARG A 149 -8.80 6.74 -7.95
N TYR A 150 -8.19 5.57 -7.89
CA TYR A 150 -6.73 5.45 -7.74
C TYR A 150 -6.11 4.96 -9.05
N LEU A 151 -5.26 5.79 -9.66
CA LEU A 151 -4.70 5.50 -10.99
C LEU A 151 -3.64 4.39 -10.97
N ASN A 152 -3.02 4.15 -9.81
CA ASN A 152 -1.82 3.32 -9.67
C ASN A 152 -2.00 2.06 -8.80
N VAL A 153 -3.23 1.71 -8.40
CA VAL A 153 -3.47 0.52 -7.57
C VAL A 153 -3.61 -0.70 -8.48
N ARG A 154 -2.66 -1.64 -8.38
CA ARG A 154 -2.73 -2.92 -9.09
C ARG A 154 -3.92 -3.74 -8.60
N LYS A 155 -4.54 -4.52 -9.49
CA LYS A 155 -5.71 -5.36 -9.15
C LYS A 155 -5.40 -6.34 -8.01
N GLU A 156 -4.17 -6.82 -7.95
CA GLU A 156 -3.67 -7.82 -6.99
C GLU A 156 -2.94 -7.20 -5.79
N ALA A 157 -3.00 -5.87 -5.62
CA ALA A 157 -2.38 -5.23 -4.49
C ALA A 157 -3.00 -5.70 -3.17
N TRP A 158 -2.17 -6.20 -2.25
CA TRP A 158 -2.61 -6.74 -0.95
C TRP A 158 -3.34 -5.71 -0.06
N TYR A 159 -3.10 -4.41 -0.30
CA TYR A 159 -3.76 -3.29 0.40
C TYR A 159 -5.03 -2.79 -0.31
N ARG A 160 -5.44 -3.38 -1.42
CA ARG A 160 -6.60 -2.92 -2.22
C ARG A 160 -7.90 -2.90 -1.41
N SER A 161 -8.15 -3.92 -0.60
CA SER A 161 -9.34 -4.01 0.26
C SER A 161 -9.37 -2.95 1.33
N ALA A 162 -8.22 -2.65 1.93
CA ALA A 162 -8.12 -1.57 2.90
C ALA A 162 -8.42 -0.20 2.26
N LEU A 163 -7.92 0.05 1.05
CA LEU A 163 -8.24 1.29 0.32
C LEU A 163 -9.73 1.42 -0.01
N ALA A 164 -10.41 0.31 -0.31
CA ALA A 164 -11.85 0.31 -0.56
C ALA A 164 -12.63 0.71 0.70
N VAL A 165 -12.28 0.12 1.85
CA VAL A 165 -12.91 0.44 3.15
C VAL A 165 -12.66 1.90 3.53
N LEU A 166 -11.42 2.38 3.39
CA LEU A 166 -11.10 3.77 3.67
C LEU A 166 -11.87 4.73 2.75
N ALA A 167 -11.94 4.42 1.45
CA ALA A 167 -12.67 5.24 0.50
C ALA A 167 -14.19 5.30 0.79
N ASP A 168 -14.78 4.20 1.27
CA ASP A 168 -16.18 4.15 1.70
C ASP A 168 -16.41 4.99 2.96
N ALA A 169 -15.44 4.98 3.89
CA ALA A 169 -15.41 5.83 5.08
C ALA A 169 -15.07 7.32 4.77
N GLY A 170 -14.86 7.69 3.50
CA GLY A 170 -14.48 9.06 3.13
C GLY A 170 -13.03 9.42 3.44
N VAL A 171 -12.18 8.43 3.75
CA VAL A 171 -10.74 8.57 4.00
C VAL A 171 -9.98 8.26 2.71
N PHE A 172 -9.35 9.29 2.14
CA PHE A 172 -8.60 9.17 0.89
C PHE A 172 -7.13 9.52 1.08
N PHE A 173 -6.27 8.82 0.34
CA PHE A 173 -4.88 9.21 0.07
C PHE A 173 -4.81 9.99 -1.23
N ASP A 174 -3.66 10.59 -1.54
CA ASP A 174 -3.36 11.08 -2.89
C ASP A 174 -3.60 9.98 -3.95
N LEU A 175 -4.47 10.28 -4.91
CA LEU A 175 -4.89 9.35 -5.97
C LEU A 175 -3.74 8.98 -6.93
N ARG A 176 -2.67 9.78 -6.94
CA ARG A 176 -1.45 9.57 -7.72
C ARG A 176 -0.34 8.89 -6.93
N ALA A 177 -0.54 8.62 -5.64
CA ALA A 177 0.46 7.98 -4.81
C ALA A 177 0.90 6.64 -5.39
N ASP A 178 2.21 6.38 -5.37
CA ASP A 178 2.73 5.04 -5.47
C ASP A 178 2.54 4.37 -4.10
N PHE A 179 1.65 3.39 -4.02
CA PHE A 179 1.29 2.79 -2.75
C PHE A 179 2.40 1.94 -2.12
N GLU A 180 3.46 1.65 -2.88
CA GLU A 180 4.68 1.00 -2.38
C GLU A 180 5.75 2.02 -1.92
N ALA A 181 5.54 3.31 -2.17
CA ALA A 181 6.42 4.37 -1.71
C ALA A 181 6.19 4.69 -0.23
N PRO A 182 7.20 5.22 0.48
CA PRO A 182 7.03 5.81 1.80
C PRO A 182 5.97 6.92 1.80
N ILE A 183 5.12 6.95 2.82
CA ILE A 183 4.17 8.05 3.01
C ILE A 183 4.88 9.28 3.61
N PRO A 184 4.76 10.46 2.99
CA PRO A 184 5.28 11.69 3.58
C PRO A 184 4.51 12.08 4.84
N TYR A 185 5.17 12.83 5.73
CA TYR A 185 4.58 13.31 6.98
C TYR A 185 3.25 14.04 6.80
N GLY A 186 3.22 15.07 5.95
CA GLY A 186 2.03 15.89 5.74
C GLY A 186 0.83 15.07 5.26
N GLU A 187 1.08 14.08 4.41
CA GLU A 187 0.03 13.17 3.93
C GLU A 187 -0.50 12.28 5.05
N LEU A 188 0.40 11.65 5.84
CA LEU A 188 -0.04 10.78 6.94
C LEU A 188 -0.87 11.55 7.98
N VAL A 189 -0.47 12.78 8.31
CA VAL A 189 -1.21 13.67 9.22
C VAL A 189 -2.62 13.97 8.68
N VAL A 190 -2.74 14.29 7.40
CA VAL A 190 -4.05 14.55 6.77
C VAL A 190 -4.92 13.30 6.78
N VAL A 191 -4.37 12.13 6.46
CA VAL A 191 -5.12 10.88 6.45
C VAL A 191 -5.56 10.49 7.87
N LEU A 192 -4.72 10.68 8.88
CA LEU A 192 -5.08 10.48 10.29
C LEU A 192 -6.22 11.41 10.73
N ALA A 193 -6.19 12.69 10.35
CA ALA A 193 -7.27 13.63 10.67
C ALA A 193 -8.58 13.27 9.94
N ARG A 194 -8.51 12.83 8.68
CA ARG A 194 -9.67 12.29 7.95
C ARG A 194 -10.24 11.06 8.63
N THR A 195 -9.37 10.16 9.11
CA THR A 195 -9.78 8.97 9.87
C THR A 195 -10.47 9.37 11.17
N ALA A 196 -9.93 10.31 11.93
CA ALA A 196 -10.55 10.83 13.14
C ALA A 196 -11.92 11.48 12.88
N SER A 197 -12.05 12.19 11.76
CA SER A 197 -13.31 12.81 11.33
C SER A 197 -14.37 11.75 10.95
N ALA A 198 -13.96 10.72 10.19
CA ALA A 198 -14.82 9.60 9.81
C ALA A 198 -15.28 8.76 11.03
N LEU A 199 -14.53 8.80 12.13
CA LEU A 199 -14.88 8.20 13.41
C LEU A 199 -15.72 9.12 14.31
N HIS A 200 -16.10 10.31 13.83
CA HIS A 200 -16.82 11.32 14.59
C HIS A 200 -16.13 11.75 15.90
N LEU A 201 -14.79 11.66 15.96
CA LEU A 201 -14.00 12.14 17.11
C LEU A 201 -13.86 13.66 17.13
N ILE A 202 -14.11 14.28 15.97
CA ILE A 202 -14.12 15.71 15.78
C ILE A 202 -15.56 16.05 15.46
N ASP A 203 -16.21 16.85 16.32
CA ASP A 203 -17.49 17.43 15.94
C ASP A 203 -17.22 18.50 14.88
N PRO A 204 -17.63 18.29 13.61
CA PRO A 204 -17.42 19.28 12.57
C PRO A 204 -18.19 20.59 12.83
N ASN A 205 -19.16 20.58 13.76
CA ASN A 205 -19.93 21.74 14.18
C ASN A 205 -19.45 22.36 15.50
N ALA A 206 -18.44 21.79 16.15
CA ALA A 206 -17.84 22.46 17.30
C ALA A 206 -17.37 23.84 16.85
N PRO A 207 -17.81 24.93 17.50
CA PRO A 207 -17.42 26.26 17.08
C PRO A 207 -15.91 26.35 17.21
N VAL A 208 -15.21 26.35 16.06
CA VAL A 208 -13.86 26.88 16.00
C VAL A 208 -13.98 28.27 16.60
N ALA A 209 -13.20 28.56 17.64
CA ALA A 209 -13.22 29.87 18.28
C ALA A 209 -12.80 30.93 17.25
N SER A 210 -13.78 31.38 16.46
CA SER A 210 -13.59 32.41 15.46
C SER A 210 -13.33 33.70 16.20
N GLU A 211 -12.20 34.34 15.92
CA GLU A 211 -12.05 35.77 16.18
C GLU A 211 -13.27 36.51 15.61
N PRO A 212 -13.79 37.53 16.32
CA PRO A 212 -15.01 38.24 15.94
C PRO A 212 -14.85 38.85 14.54
N THR A 213 -15.40 38.17 13.55
CA THR A 213 -15.34 38.59 12.15
C THR A 213 -16.43 39.62 11.92
N ALA A 214 -16.04 40.75 11.31
CA ALA A 214 -16.95 41.81 10.91
C ALA A 214 -18.10 41.27 10.04
N PRO A 215 -19.31 41.89 10.12
CA PRO A 215 -20.49 41.41 9.41
C PRO A 215 -20.24 41.31 7.90
N PRO A 216 -20.75 40.26 7.23
CA PRO A 216 -20.54 40.06 5.80
C PRO A 216 -21.18 41.20 4.99
N PRO A 217 -20.53 41.67 3.90
CA PRO A 217 -21.14 42.61 2.98
C PRO A 217 -22.36 41.97 2.28
N ALA A 218 -23.37 42.81 2.01
CA ALA A 218 -24.64 42.40 1.42
C ALA A 218 -24.46 41.63 0.10
N SER A 219 -25.19 40.52 -0.04
CA SER A 219 -25.15 39.65 -1.22
C SER A 219 -25.64 40.37 -2.49
N PRO A 220 -24.94 40.23 -3.64
CA PRO A 220 -25.44 40.72 -4.92
C PRO A 220 -26.61 39.85 -5.45
N PRO A 221 -27.47 40.41 -6.32
CA PRO A 221 -28.64 39.73 -6.85
C PRO A 221 -28.26 38.53 -7.73
N VAL A 222 -28.96 37.42 -7.50
CA VAL A 222 -28.81 36.13 -8.20
C VAL A 222 -29.31 36.27 -9.64
N SER A 223 -28.41 36.17 -10.62
CA SER A 223 -28.78 35.89 -12.01
C SER A 223 -27.80 34.91 -12.64
N GLU A 224 -28.37 33.97 -13.39
CA GLU A 224 -27.75 32.92 -14.21
C GLU A 224 -27.29 31.64 -13.51
N ARG A 225 -27.93 30.52 -13.89
CA ARG A 225 -27.48 29.17 -13.58
C ARG A 225 -26.14 28.92 -14.31
N PRO A 226 -25.04 28.64 -13.60
CA PRO A 226 -23.78 28.33 -14.26
C PRO A 226 -23.88 26.98 -14.98
N LYS A 227 -23.22 26.90 -16.14
CA LYS A 227 -22.97 25.65 -16.87
C LYS A 227 -22.32 24.62 -15.93
N PRO A 228 -22.59 23.31 -16.11
CA PRO A 228 -21.89 22.27 -15.36
C PRO A 228 -20.38 22.44 -15.57
N LEU A 229 -19.66 22.74 -14.50
CA LEU A 229 -18.21 22.82 -14.53
C LEU A 229 -17.64 21.41 -14.76
N PRO A 230 -16.51 21.28 -15.47
CA PRO A 230 -15.79 20.02 -15.53
C PRO A 230 -15.46 19.54 -14.12
N ILE A 231 -15.56 18.22 -13.90
CA ILE A 231 -15.15 17.58 -12.63
C ILE A 231 -13.69 18.00 -12.39
N PRO A 232 -13.38 18.72 -11.30
CA PRO A 232 -12.03 19.19 -11.04
C PRO A 232 -11.08 18.00 -10.92
N GLU A 233 -9.87 18.12 -11.47
CA GLU A 233 -8.83 17.12 -11.23
C GLU A 233 -8.61 16.97 -9.72
N PRO A 234 -8.41 15.73 -9.23
CA PRO A 234 -8.18 15.49 -7.82
C PRO A 234 -6.87 16.19 -7.40
N GLU A 235 -7.00 17.30 -6.68
CA GLU A 235 -5.88 17.98 -6.03
C GLU A 235 -5.48 17.21 -4.77
N GLY A 236 -4.19 16.91 -4.61
CA GLY A 236 -3.64 16.40 -3.35
C GLY A 236 -3.87 17.39 -2.19
N PRO A 237 -3.71 16.96 -0.93
CA PRO A 237 -4.05 17.79 0.21
C PRO A 237 -3.25 19.09 0.25
N ARG A 238 -3.94 20.18 0.63
CA ARG A 238 -3.33 21.50 0.68
C ARG A 238 -2.55 21.66 1.98
N ARG A 239 -1.53 22.53 1.99
CA ARG A 239 -0.78 22.91 3.20
C ARG A 239 -1.68 23.31 4.37
N SER A 240 -2.74 24.08 4.08
CA SER A 240 -3.78 24.45 5.05
C SER A 240 -4.44 23.24 5.70
N ASP A 241 -4.64 22.17 4.94
CA ASP A 241 -5.32 20.97 5.39
C ASP A 241 -4.43 20.19 6.35
N ALA A 242 -3.11 20.16 6.11
CA ALA A 242 -2.14 19.54 7.02
C ALA A 242 -1.94 20.35 8.30
N GLU A 243 -1.89 21.68 8.24
CA GLU A 243 -1.79 22.53 9.44
C GLU A 243 -3.07 22.45 10.30
N LEU A 244 -4.24 22.45 9.66
CA LEU A 244 -5.52 22.21 10.33
C LEU A 244 -5.58 20.80 10.92
N ALA A 245 -5.20 19.78 10.15
CA ALA A 245 -5.12 18.39 10.61
C ALA A 245 -4.18 18.24 11.81
N LEU A 246 -3.02 18.88 11.77
CA LEU A 246 -2.06 18.86 12.88
C LEU A 246 -2.64 19.51 14.13
N THR A 247 -3.32 20.65 13.98
CA THR A 247 -4.00 21.34 15.09
C THR A 247 -5.05 20.45 15.72
N VAL A 248 -5.86 19.79 14.89
CA VAL A 248 -6.91 18.88 15.34
C VAL A 248 -6.32 17.64 16.03
N LEU A 249 -5.30 17.02 15.45
CA LEU A 249 -4.66 15.83 16.03
C LEU A 249 -3.91 16.15 17.32
N ARG A 250 -3.38 17.37 17.48
CA ARG A 250 -2.84 17.87 18.75
C ARG A 250 -3.93 18.05 19.80
N ALA A 251 -5.07 18.64 19.42
CA ALA A 251 -6.21 18.79 20.33
C ALA A 251 -6.74 17.43 20.82
N LEU A 252 -6.67 16.39 19.98
CA LEU A 252 -7.02 15.02 20.34
C LEU A 252 -5.91 14.28 21.12
N GLY A 253 -4.72 14.87 21.30
CA GLY A 253 -3.58 14.21 21.92
C GLY A 253 -2.96 13.08 21.08
N VAL A 254 -3.27 13.01 19.78
CA VAL A 254 -2.71 12.02 18.86
C VAL A 254 -1.27 12.37 18.51
N ILE A 255 -0.99 13.65 18.26
CA ILE A 255 0.34 14.19 17.96
C ILE A 255 0.73 15.18 19.06
N GLU A 256 1.93 15.04 19.63
CA GLU A 256 2.44 16.00 20.62
C GLU A 256 3.15 17.18 19.93
N ASP A 257 3.22 18.34 20.60
CA ASP A 257 3.90 19.53 20.05
C ASP A 257 5.34 19.23 19.64
N GLY A 258 6.03 18.41 20.44
CA GLY A 258 7.39 18.00 20.17
C GLY A 258 7.56 16.97 19.06
N ASP A 259 6.51 16.30 18.58
CA ASP A 259 6.60 15.36 17.45
C ASP A 259 6.81 16.09 16.12
N ALA A 260 6.17 17.25 15.99
CA ALA A 260 6.37 18.14 14.87
C ALA A 260 7.79 18.76 14.93
N GLU A 261 8.17 19.34 16.06
CA GLU A 261 9.50 19.95 16.21
C GLU A 261 10.64 18.94 15.98
N ALA A 262 10.42 17.66 16.34
CA ALA A 262 11.36 16.55 16.11
C ALA A 262 11.80 16.38 14.66
N LEU A 263 10.90 16.71 13.73
CA LEU A 263 11.11 16.55 12.32
C LEU A 263 11.70 17.82 11.68
N GLY A 264 12.17 18.76 12.51
CA GLY A 264 12.81 20.00 12.08
C GLY A 264 11.81 21.10 11.71
N PHE A 265 10.62 21.10 12.31
CA PHE A 265 9.60 22.11 12.03
C PHE A 265 9.77 23.33 12.96
N GLU A 266 10.13 24.48 12.38
CA GLU A 266 9.80 25.78 12.98
C GLU A 266 8.53 26.29 12.30
N ALA A 267 7.58 26.82 13.07
CA ALA A 267 6.42 27.52 12.52
C ALA A 267 6.93 28.68 11.64
N PRO A 268 6.36 28.88 10.43
CA PRO A 268 6.80 29.99 9.59
C PRO A 268 6.61 31.31 10.36
N PRO A 269 7.54 32.26 10.26
CA PRO A 269 7.35 33.57 10.88
C PRO A 269 6.06 34.18 10.34
N ALA A 270 5.16 34.54 11.24
CA ALA A 270 3.96 35.28 10.90
C ALA A 270 4.39 36.67 10.42
N GLU A 271 4.43 36.93 9.11
CA GLU A 271 4.08 38.21 8.47
C GLU A 271 4.55 38.35 6.99
N GLY A 272 3.64 38.83 6.13
CA GLY A 272 3.94 40.01 5.30
C GLY A 272 4.32 39.86 3.83
N ARG A 273 4.24 38.69 3.17
CA ARG A 273 4.68 38.56 1.76
C ARG A 273 3.55 38.25 0.78
N ARG A 274 3.43 39.13 -0.24
CA ARG A 274 2.39 39.15 -1.30
C ARG A 274 2.19 37.80 -1.99
N ASP A 275 0.91 37.50 -2.25
CA ASP A 275 0.38 36.30 -2.88
C ASP A 275 0.76 36.20 -4.37
N ASP A 276 1.65 35.27 -4.69
CA ASP A 276 1.80 34.73 -6.05
C ASP A 276 1.52 33.23 -6.01
N THR A 277 0.37 32.82 -6.55
CA THR A 277 -0.24 31.50 -6.31
C THR A 277 0.49 30.37 -7.03
N ALA A 278 1.11 30.64 -8.18
CA ALA A 278 1.82 29.66 -9.00
C ALA A 278 3.15 29.21 -8.37
N THR A 279 3.97 30.17 -7.93
CA THR A 279 5.27 29.92 -7.27
C THR A 279 5.08 29.12 -5.98
N ARG A 280 3.99 29.40 -5.27
CA ARG A 280 3.63 28.70 -4.04
C ARG A 280 3.39 27.21 -4.27
N SER A 281 2.79 26.77 -5.38
CA SER A 281 2.51 25.34 -5.62
C SER A 281 3.78 24.51 -5.83
N GLU A 282 4.81 25.11 -6.41
CA GLU A 282 6.11 24.46 -6.64
C GLU A 282 7.02 24.51 -5.41
N GLU A 283 7.04 25.64 -4.70
CA GLU A 283 7.72 25.80 -3.42
C GLU A 283 7.07 24.94 -2.32
N ARG A 284 5.74 24.73 -2.39
CA ARG A 284 4.97 23.80 -1.55
C ARG A 284 5.41 22.33 -1.70
N ARG A 285 5.76 21.88 -2.92
CA ARG A 285 6.28 20.52 -3.16
C ARG A 285 7.70 20.31 -2.63
N ARG A 286 8.42 21.40 -2.38
CA ARG A 286 9.79 21.36 -1.84
C ARG A 286 9.82 21.48 -0.33
N HIS A 287 8.67 21.76 0.31
CA HIS A 287 8.63 21.90 1.76
C HIS A 287 8.86 20.54 2.44
N PRO A 288 9.76 20.43 3.42
CA PRO A 288 10.13 19.17 4.07
C PRO A 288 8.93 18.37 4.61
N LEU A 289 7.89 19.07 5.11
CA LEU A 289 6.61 18.46 5.54
C LEU A 289 6.01 17.49 4.52
N TRP A 290 6.17 17.77 3.22
CA TRP A 290 5.53 17.02 2.15
C TRP A 290 6.45 16.00 1.48
N THR A 291 7.72 15.94 1.89
CA THR A 291 8.73 15.09 1.27
C THR A 291 9.43 14.16 2.24
N ALA A 292 9.48 14.51 3.54
CA ALA A 292 10.10 13.68 4.56
C ALA A 292 9.24 12.43 4.84
N PRO A 293 9.78 11.22 4.64
CA PRO A 293 9.07 9.99 4.91
C PRO A 293 8.92 9.77 6.43
N VAL A 294 7.79 9.21 6.87
CA VAL A 294 7.56 8.89 8.28
C VAL A 294 8.06 7.49 8.61
N GLU A 295 8.88 7.36 9.65
CA GLU A 295 9.27 6.06 10.20
C GLU A 295 8.06 5.29 10.74
N ARG A 296 8.01 3.97 10.52
CA ARG A 296 6.93 3.09 11.00
C ARG A 296 6.67 3.22 12.48
N ARG A 297 7.74 3.26 13.27
CA ARG A 297 7.72 3.47 14.71
C ARG A 297 6.83 4.66 15.10
N LEU A 298 7.07 5.82 14.50
CA LEU A 298 6.33 7.04 14.79
C LEU A 298 4.89 6.97 14.26
N ALA A 299 4.69 6.44 13.06
CA ALA A 299 3.36 6.24 12.50
C ALA A 299 2.48 5.32 13.38
N PHE A 300 3.06 4.23 13.89
CA PHE A 300 2.37 3.30 14.79
C PHE A 300 2.06 3.93 16.15
N LEU A 301 2.93 4.79 16.68
CA LEU A 301 2.61 5.57 17.88
C LEU A 301 1.36 6.44 17.68
N TRP A 302 1.27 7.18 16.57
CA TRP A 302 0.09 8.02 16.31
C TRP A 302 -1.17 7.20 16.04
N ILE A 303 -1.05 6.09 15.31
CA ILE A 303 -2.18 5.19 15.06
C ILE A 303 -2.70 4.58 16.37
N ASP A 304 -1.81 4.16 17.26
CA ASP A 304 -2.16 3.62 18.58
C ASP A 304 -2.87 4.68 19.45
N ARG A 305 -2.39 5.92 19.46
CA ARG A 305 -3.06 7.03 20.16
C ARG A 305 -4.44 7.33 19.58
N LEU A 306 -4.57 7.38 18.25
CA LEU A 306 -5.87 7.56 17.59
C LEU A 306 -6.84 6.44 17.98
N ARG A 307 -6.35 5.21 18.08
CA ARG A 307 -7.11 4.05 18.56
C ARG A 307 -7.59 4.20 20.00
N ASP A 308 -6.72 4.68 20.90
CA ASP A 308 -7.10 4.93 22.29
C ASP A 308 -8.17 6.03 22.38
N VAL A 309 -8.02 7.13 21.62
CA VAL A 309 -9.05 8.18 21.54
C VAL A 309 -10.36 7.61 20.99
N ALA A 310 -10.32 6.79 19.94
CA ALA A 310 -11.50 6.16 19.38
C ALA A 310 -12.21 5.25 20.39
N ARG A 311 -11.46 4.46 21.16
CA ARG A 311 -12.00 3.61 22.23
C ARG A 311 -12.67 4.42 23.34
N LEU A 312 -12.10 5.57 23.72
CA LEU A 312 -12.67 6.45 24.75
C LEU A 312 -13.99 7.11 24.32
N HIS A 313 -14.17 7.35 23.01
CA HIS A 313 -15.38 7.99 22.46
C HIS A 313 -16.41 6.98 21.94
N ALA A 314 -16.05 5.70 21.83
CA ALA A 314 -16.97 4.67 21.41
C ALA A 314 -18.09 4.49 22.45
N PRO A 315 -19.35 4.27 22.03
CA PRO A 315 -20.42 3.88 22.95
C PRO A 315 -20.00 2.66 23.78
N ALA A 316 -20.44 2.56 25.03
CA ALA A 316 -20.05 1.47 25.96
C ALA A 316 -20.32 0.03 25.43
N ASN A 317 -21.09 -0.12 24.36
CA ASN A 317 -21.42 -1.40 23.71
C ASN A 317 -20.72 -1.60 22.34
N SER A 318 -19.86 -0.67 21.95
CA SER A 318 -19.20 -0.64 20.65
C SER A 318 -17.70 -0.78 20.86
N ASP A 319 -17.23 -1.94 21.32
CA ASP A 319 -15.79 -2.17 21.34
C ASP A 319 -15.28 -2.16 19.88
N PRO A 320 -14.50 -1.15 19.45
CA PRO A 320 -14.02 -1.08 18.09
C PRO A 320 -13.06 -2.24 17.78
N SER A 321 -12.48 -2.88 18.79
CA SER A 321 -11.68 -4.09 18.62
C SER A 321 -12.49 -5.38 18.51
N ALA A 322 -13.76 -5.38 18.91
CA ALA A 322 -14.69 -6.49 18.66
C ALA A 322 -15.30 -6.44 17.24
N SER A 323 -15.07 -5.35 16.51
CA SER A 323 -15.57 -5.17 15.14
C SER A 323 -14.64 -5.86 14.15
N ALA A 324 -14.89 -7.15 13.95
CA ALA A 324 -14.31 -8.02 12.93
C ALA A 324 -12.80 -8.26 13.07
N GLU A 325 -12.44 -9.53 13.31
CA GLU A 325 -11.15 -10.05 12.88
C GLU A 325 -10.99 -9.77 11.38
N TRP A 326 -10.38 -8.63 11.05
CA TRP A 326 -9.85 -8.42 9.71
C TRP A 326 -9.03 -9.65 9.34
N PRO A 327 -9.19 -10.26 8.15
CA PRO A 327 -8.31 -11.31 7.67
C PRO A 327 -6.95 -10.67 7.37
N VAL A 328 -6.20 -10.40 8.42
CA VAL A 328 -4.80 -10.07 8.36
C VAL A 328 -4.14 -11.29 7.76
N GLY A 329 -3.36 -11.13 6.69
CA GLY A 329 -2.85 -12.20 5.83
C GLY A 329 -2.16 -13.38 6.54
N SER A 330 -2.94 -14.28 7.12
CA SER A 330 -2.60 -15.63 7.59
C SER A 330 -3.87 -16.48 7.57
N ASP A 331 -4.56 -16.42 6.44
CA ASP A 331 -4.95 -17.56 5.61
C ASP A 331 -5.42 -16.93 4.29
N PRO A 332 -5.16 -17.51 3.11
CA PRO A 332 -5.81 -17.03 1.89
C PRO A 332 -7.31 -16.96 2.19
N VAL A 333 -7.91 -15.76 2.01
CA VAL A 333 -9.35 -15.49 1.91
C VAL A 333 -10.14 -16.73 2.23
N ALA A 334 -10.60 -16.96 3.48
CA ALA A 334 -11.29 -18.19 3.92
C ALA A 334 -11.84 -18.98 2.73
N GLU A 335 -11.01 -19.89 2.18
CA GLU A 335 -10.97 -20.18 0.72
C GLU A 335 -12.30 -19.91 0.07
N GLU A 336 -12.48 -18.70 -0.44
CA GLU A 336 -13.66 -18.38 -1.23
C GLU A 336 -13.55 -19.33 -2.40
N GLU A 337 -14.30 -20.42 -2.33
CA GLU A 337 -13.93 -21.72 -2.84
C GLU A 337 -13.58 -21.56 -4.31
N TRP A 338 -12.29 -21.52 -4.64
CA TRP A 338 -11.85 -21.44 -6.03
C TRP A 338 -12.15 -22.82 -6.60
N SER A 339 -13.41 -23.03 -7.01
CA SER A 339 -13.85 -24.19 -7.74
C SER A 339 -13.28 -24.07 -9.15
N VAL A 340 -11.98 -24.31 -9.27
CA VAL A 340 -11.33 -24.37 -10.58
C VAL A 340 -11.94 -25.57 -11.30
N PRO A 341 -12.60 -25.39 -12.45
CA PRO A 341 -13.19 -26.51 -13.16
C PRO A 341 -12.09 -27.47 -13.60
N VAL A 342 -12.15 -28.71 -13.12
CA VAL A 342 -11.24 -29.78 -13.54
C VAL A 342 -11.88 -30.55 -14.68
N THR A 343 -11.20 -30.57 -15.82
CA THR A 343 -11.59 -31.38 -16.98
C THR A 343 -10.94 -32.75 -16.89
N VAL A 344 -11.71 -33.80 -17.16
CA VAL A 344 -11.25 -35.20 -17.17
C VAL A 344 -11.12 -35.67 -18.61
N HIS A 345 -9.92 -36.12 -19.00
CA HIS A 345 -9.68 -36.74 -20.29
C HIS A 345 -9.24 -38.20 -20.11
N GLU A 346 -9.94 -39.12 -20.75
CA GLU A 346 -9.65 -40.55 -20.67
C GLU A 346 -9.01 -41.06 -21.96
N THR A 347 -7.99 -41.90 -21.83
CA THR A 347 -7.35 -42.58 -22.96
C THR A 347 -7.13 -44.03 -22.58
N ARG A 348 -7.80 -44.96 -23.28
CA ARG A 348 -7.59 -46.39 -23.09
C ARG A 348 -6.17 -46.74 -23.57
N LEU A 349 -5.36 -47.32 -22.69
CA LEU A 349 -3.98 -47.72 -22.99
C LEU A 349 -3.88 -49.23 -23.25
N HIS A 350 -4.67 -50.01 -22.51
CA HIS A 350 -4.73 -51.47 -22.58
C HIS A 350 -6.20 -51.92 -22.44
N PRO A 351 -6.58 -53.14 -22.88
CA PRO A 351 -7.90 -53.70 -22.59
C PRO A 351 -8.33 -53.63 -21.13
N GLU A 352 -7.39 -53.66 -20.19
CA GLU A 352 -7.67 -53.69 -18.75
C GLU A 352 -7.45 -52.34 -18.05
N VAL A 353 -6.72 -51.40 -18.66
CA VAL A 353 -6.30 -50.14 -18.01
C VAL A 353 -6.48 -48.95 -18.94
N LYS A 354 -7.05 -47.86 -18.40
CA LYS A 354 -7.09 -46.55 -19.05
C LYS A 354 -6.32 -45.50 -18.24
N ARG A 355 -5.71 -44.56 -18.96
CA ARG A 355 -5.07 -43.36 -18.40
C ARG A 355 -6.12 -42.27 -18.31
N VAL A 356 -6.22 -41.67 -17.13
CA VAL A 356 -7.06 -40.50 -16.86
C VAL A 356 -6.15 -39.31 -16.63
N VAL A 357 -6.36 -38.24 -17.37
CA VAL A 357 -5.67 -36.96 -17.23
C VAL A 357 -6.66 -35.95 -16.68
N LEU A 358 -6.39 -35.45 -15.48
CA LEU A 358 -7.06 -34.29 -14.91
C LEU A 358 -6.34 -33.05 -15.39
N SER A 359 -7.07 -32.06 -15.92
CA SER A 359 -6.48 -30.78 -16.32
C SER A 359 -7.26 -29.60 -15.77
N ALA A 360 -6.54 -28.57 -15.32
CA ALA A 360 -7.10 -27.34 -14.76
C ALA A 360 -6.26 -26.12 -15.17
N ASP A 361 -6.90 -24.99 -15.38
CA ASP A 361 -6.24 -23.71 -15.61
C ASP A 361 -5.98 -23.02 -14.27
N LEU A 362 -4.71 -22.87 -13.89
CA LEU A 362 -4.30 -22.33 -12.59
C LEU A 362 -3.73 -20.91 -12.72
N PRO A 363 -3.87 -20.04 -11.69
CA PRO A 363 -3.53 -18.62 -11.80
C PRO A 363 -2.08 -18.31 -12.19
N ASN A 364 -1.14 -19.17 -11.78
CA ASN A 364 0.28 -19.03 -12.08
C ASN A 364 0.97 -20.40 -12.02
N PRO A 365 2.20 -20.54 -12.56
CA PRO A 365 2.90 -21.83 -12.59
C PRO A 365 3.39 -22.29 -11.21
N GLY A 366 3.26 -21.51 -10.15
CA GLY A 366 3.60 -21.99 -8.82
C GLY A 366 2.59 -23.00 -8.28
N TYR A 367 1.33 -22.92 -8.71
CA TYR A 367 0.31 -23.89 -8.34
C TYR A 367 0.54 -25.25 -8.99
N ARG A 368 0.20 -26.31 -8.25
CA ARG A 368 0.27 -27.70 -8.72
C ARG A 368 -1.09 -28.37 -8.62
N LEU A 369 -1.39 -29.26 -9.57
CA LEU A 369 -2.52 -30.18 -9.49
C LEU A 369 -1.97 -31.56 -9.17
N ALA A 370 -2.43 -32.18 -8.08
CA ALA A 370 -1.95 -33.48 -7.63
C ALA A 370 -3.11 -34.44 -7.42
N VAL A 371 -2.94 -35.70 -7.86
CA VAL A 371 -3.82 -36.80 -7.46
C VAL A 371 -3.36 -37.28 -6.09
N VAL A 372 -4.24 -37.19 -5.09
CA VAL A 372 -3.96 -37.59 -3.72
C VAL A 372 -4.16 -39.10 -3.58
N ARG A 373 -5.31 -39.60 -4.07
CA ARG A 373 -5.65 -41.01 -4.03
C ARG A 373 -6.73 -41.36 -5.06
N VAL A 374 -6.86 -42.65 -5.35
CA VAL A 374 -7.94 -43.20 -6.17
C VAL A 374 -8.71 -44.20 -5.32
N GLU A 375 -10.00 -43.97 -5.15
CA GLU A 375 -10.90 -44.87 -4.43
C GLU A 375 -11.72 -45.66 -5.45
N PHE A 376 -11.69 -46.98 -5.34
CA PHE A 376 -12.51 -47.86 -6.17
C PHE A 376 -13.78 -48.22 -5.40
N SER A 377 -14.92 -48.26 -6.10
CA SER A 377 -16.15 -48.79 -5.53
C SER A 377 -16.02 -50.30 -5.26
N ASP A 378 -16.80 -50.81 -4.32
CA ASP A 378 -16.75 -52.23 -3.92
C ASP A 378 -17.04 -53.21 -5.07
N ASP A 379 -17.80 -52.76 -6.08
CA ASP A 379 -18.11 -53.53 -7.28
C ASP A 379 -17.04 -53.39 -8.39
N GLY A 380 -16.01 -52.58 -8.18
CA GLY A 380 -14.91 -52.32 -9.12
C GLY A 380 -15.32 -51.52 -10.37
N ARG A 381 -16.57 -51.06 -10.47
CA ARG A 381 -17.10 -50.35 -11.64
C ARG A 381 -16.98 -48.84 -11.56
N GLY A 382 -16.61 -48.29 -10.40
CA GLY A 382 -16.42 -46.87 -10.16
C GLY A 382 -15.02 -46.57 -9.64
N ALA A 383 -14.47 -45.44 -10.08
CA ALA A 383 -13.21 -44.90 -9.60
C ALA A 383 -13.37 -43.41 -9.27
N THR A 384 -13.23 -43.05 -7.99
CA THR A 384 -13.21 -41.67 -7.52
C THR A 384 -11.76 -41.20 -7.39
N ILE A 385 -11.34 -40.29 -8.25
CA ILE A 385 -10.00 -39.70 -8.21
C ILE A 385 -10.07 -38.46 -7.31
N VAL A 386 -9.45 -38.57 -6.16
CA VAL A 386 -9.35 -37.48 -5.19
C VAL A 386 -8.14 -36.63 -5.53
N TYR A 387 -8.34 -35.34 -5.81
CA TYR A 387 -7.27 -34.42 -6.19
C TYR A 387 -7.16 -33.22 -5.24
N ARG A 388 -6.00 -32.58 -5.23
CA ARG A 388 -5.76 -31.32 -4.52
C ARG A 388 -5.00 -30.35 -5.42
N ILE A 389 -5.30 -29.06 -5.27
CA ILE A 389 -4.49 -27.97 -5.81
C ILE A 389 -3.55 -27.51 -4.70
N GLU A 390 -2.24 -27.54 -4.95
CA GLU A 390 -1.22 -27.11 -4.00
C GLU A 390 -0.79 -25.68 -4.32
N ALA A 391 -0.69 -24.86 -3.28
CA ALA A 391 -0.26 -23.47 -3.38
C ALA A 391 1.22 -23.34 -3.82
N PRO A 392 1.60 -22.22 -4.45
CA PRO A 392 2.99 -21.91 -4.75
C PRO A 392 3.91 -21.96 -3.51
N ASP A 393 5.19 -22.30 -3.72
CA ASP A 393 6.18 -22.27 -2.64
C ASP A 393 6.29 -20.82 -2.11
N PRO A 394 6.16 -20.58 -0.80
CA PRO A 394 6.27 -19.23 -0.24
C PRO A 394 7.67 -18.65 -0.49
N GLY A 395 7.73 -17.35 -0.79
CA GLY A 395 8.99 -16.65 -1.04
C GLY A 395 9.59 -16.86 -2.44
N ARG A 396 8.93 -17.62 -3.32
CA ARG A 396 9.32 -17.73 -4.73
C ARG A 396 8.51 -16.79 -5.62
N PHE A 397 9.18 -16.22 -6.61
CA PHE A 397 8.54 -15.42 -7.64
C PHE A 397 7.98 -16.34 -8.74
N TYR A 398 6.69 -16.21 -9.04
CA TYR A 398 6.04 -16.87 -10.16
C TYR A 398 5.41 -15.82 -11.10
N PRO A 399 5.61 -15.92 -12.42
CA PRO A 399 4.97 -15.00 -13.36
C PRO A 399 3.45 -15.16 -13.34
N GLN A 400 2.72 -14.05 -13.44
CA GLN A 400 1.25 -14.02 -13.43
C GLN A 400 0.69 -14.38 -14.81
N VAL A 401 0.78 -15.67 -15.15
CA VAL A 401 0.25 -16.23 -16.39
C VAL A 401 -0.61 -17.42 -16.02
N ILE A 402 -1.85 -17.44 -16.50
CA ILE A 402 -2.72 -18.61 -16.35
C ILE A 402 -2.03 -19.80 -17.03
N THR A 403 -1.78 -20.86 -16.26
CA THR A 403 -1.09 -22.06 -16.75
C THR A 403 -1.96 -23.29 -16.59
N ARG A 404 -2.07 -24.06 -17.68
CA ARG A 404 -2.72 -25.36 -17.65
C ARG A 404 -1.82 -26.36 -16.91
N ARG A 405 -2.35 -26.98 -15.86
CA ARG A 405 -1.70 -28.07 -15.12
C ARG A 405 -2.43 -29.38 -15.36
N GLU A 406 -1.65 -30.46 -15.36
CA GLU A 406 -2.17 -31.81 -15.58
C GLU A 406 -1.71 -32.74 -14.45
N ALA A 407 -2.59 -33.67 -14.07
CA ALA A 407 -2.27 -34.78 -13.18
C ALA A 407 -2.80 -36.08 -13.80
N VAL A 408 -2.06 -37.17 -13.62
CA VAL A 408 -2.35 -38.44 -14.29
C VAL A 408 -2.67 -39.52 -13.27
N ALA A 409 -3.74 -40.28 -13.52
CA ALA A 409 -4.08 -41.50 -12.81
C ALA A 409 -4.30 -42.65 -13.79
N TYR A 410 -4.17 -43.88 -13.31
CA TYR A 410 -4.46 -45.09 -14.08
C TYR A 410 -5.56 -45.86 -13.36
N VAL A 411 -6.61 -46.22 -14.10
CA VAL A 411 -7.80 -46.90 -13.56
C VAL A 411 -8.19 -48.07 -14.46
N PRO A 412 -8.97 -49.04 -13.98
CA PRO A 412 -9.51 -50.11 -14.81
C PRO A 412 -10.26 -49.55 -16.03
N ALA A 413 -10.10 -50.21 -17.18
CA ALA A 413 -10.63 -49.72 -18.45
C ALA A 413 -12.15 -49.55 -18.47
N ASP A 414 -12.87 -50.29 -17.61
CA ASP A 414 -14.33 -50.31 -17.53
C ASP A 414 -14.88 -49.53 -16.33
N ALA A 415 -14.01 -48.91 -15.51
CA ALA A 415 -14.43 -48.12 -14.36
C ALA A 415 -14.97 -46.74 -14.80
N ALA A 416 -16.15 -46.34 -14.30
CA ALA A 416 -16.66 -44.99 -14.42
C ALA A 416 -15.87 -44.04 -13.52
N VAL A 417 -15.36 -42.94 -14.08
CA VAL A 417 -14.43 -42.04 -13.37
C VAL A 417 -15.15 -40.78 -12.90
N VAL A 418 -14.91 -40.41 -11.64
CA VAL A 418 -15.37 -39.14 -11.06
C VAL A 418 -14.17 -38.46 -10.40
N ALA A 419 -13.92 -37.19 -10.72
CA ALA A 419 -12.88 -36.40 -10.07
C ALA A 419 -13.49 -35.54 -8.96
N VAL A 420 -12.93 -35.63 -7.75
CA VAL A 420 -13.48 -35.00 -6.54
C VAL A 420 -12.36 -34.28 -5.77
N PRO A 421 -12.54 -33.02 -5.34
CA PRO A 421 -11.52 -32.33 -4.56
C PRO A 421 -11.38 -32.94 -3.16
N GLU A 422 -10.14 -33.06 -2.65
CA GLU A 422 -9.80 -33.71 -1.37
C GLU A 422 -10.67 -33.25 -0.20
N ARG A 423 -10.97 -31.95 -0.14
CA ARG A 423 -11.74 -31.34 0.94
C ARG A 423 -13.21 -31.76 0.97
N SER A 424 -13.77 -32.17 -0.16
CA SER A 424 -15.15 -32.66 -0.24
C SER A 424 -15.31 -34.11 0.20
N VAL A 425 -14.20 -34.83 0.38
CA VAL A 425 -14.21 -36.17 0.95
C VAL A 425 -13.97 -36.03 2.45
N SER A 426 -14.98 -36.37 3.26
CA SER A 426 -14.81 -36.40 4.71
C SER A 426 -13.59 -37.26 5.05
N PRO A 427 -12.68 -36.79 5.94
CA PRO A 427 -11.50 -37.55 6.29
C PRO A 427 -11.95 -38.91 6.80
N LYS A 428 -11.55 -39.97 6.10
CA LYS A 428 -11.83 -41.33 6.55
C LYS A 428 -11.21 -41.44 7.94
N PRO A 429 -12.01 -41.76 9.00
CA PRO A 429 -11.47 -41.88 10.34
C PRO A 429 -10.28 -42.83 10.29
N PRO A 430 -9.16 -42.52 10.97
CA PRO A 430 -7.97 -43.36 10.94
C PRO A 430 -8.41 -44.77 11.25
N GLY A 431 -8.32 -45.64 10.24
CA GLY A 431 -8.88 -46.97 10.32
C GLY A 431 -8.29 -47.65 11.54
N ILE A 432 -9.16 -48.10 12.45
CA ILE A 432 -8.77 -49.01 13.52
C ILE A 432 -8.02 -50.12 12.82
N SER A 433 -6.71 -50.18 13.06
CA SER A 433 -5.85 -51.15 12.39
C SER A 433 -6.50 -52.52 12.62
N PRO A 434 -6.69 -53.34 11.57
CA PRO A 434 -7.29 -54.65 11.76
C PRO A 434 -6.55 -55.35 12.90
N PRO A 435 -7.28 -55.97 13.85
CA PRO A 435 -6.67 -56.56 15.03
C PRO A 435 -5.50 -57.43 14.57
N LYS A 436 -4.32 -57.14 15.13
CA LYS A 436 -3.06 -57.84 14.82
C LYS A 436 -3.38 -59.33 14.76
N ARG A 437 -3.33 -59.90 13.54
CA ARG A 437 -3.64 -61.31 13.33
C ARG A 437 -2.82 -62.09 14.36
N PRO A 438 -3.43 -62.92 15.23
CA PRO A 438 -2.65 -63.71 16.15
C PRO A 438 -1.60 -64.47 15.34
N PRO A 439 -0.35 -64.58 15.83
CA PRO A 439 0.68 -65.31 15.13
C PRO A 439 0.08 -66.65 14.72
N SER A 440 0.09 -66.96 13.42
CA SER A 440 -0.32 -68.26 12.93
C SER A 440 0.48 -69.28 13.73
N GLY A 441 -0.17 -69.93 14.68
CA GLY A 441 0.44 -70.99 15.44
C GLY A 441 0.96 -71.99 14.44
N ASP A 442 2.24 -72.31 14.57
CA ASP A 442 2.91 -73.37 13.85
C ASP A 442 1.95 -74.56 13.77
N LEU A 443 1.48 -74.84 12.56
CA LEU A 443 0.91 -76.12 12.23
C LEU A 443 2.03 -77.11 12.50
N MET A 444 1.97 -77.72 13.69
CA MET A 444 2.76 -78.89 14.06
C MET A 444 2.64 -79.89 12.91
N GLU A 445 3.71 -79.96 12.13
CA GLU A 445 3.94 -80.98 11.12
C GLU A 445 4.13 -82.29 11.89
N GLY A 446 3.00 -82.95 12.17
CA GLY A 446 2.95 -84.25 12.82
C GLY A 446 3.58 -85.28 11.90
N ASN A 447 4.82 -85.61 12.19
CA ASN A 447 5.58 -86.70 11.58
C ASN A 447 4.80 -88.03 11.75
N PRO A 448 4.54 -88.81 10.69
CA PRO A 448 3.88 -90.10 10.83
C PRO A 448 4.79 -91.10 11.57
N PRO A 449 4.24 -92.00 12.41
CA PRO A 449 5.04 -92.95 13.16
C PRO A 449 5.60 -94.05 12.25
N ASP A 450 6.91 -94.25 12.36
CA ASP A 450 7.60 -95.41 11.80
C ASP A 450 7.07 -96.70 12.44
N SER A 451 6.58 -97.59 11.58
CA SER A 451 6.19 -98.95 11.92
C SER A 451 7.40 -99.87 12.03
N ARG A 452 7.65 -100.41 13.24
CA ARG A 452 8.32 -101.70 13.47
C ARG A 452 7.75 -102.42 14.68
#